data_AF-A0A2A9GHC6-F1
#
_entry.id   AF-A0A2A9GHC6-F1
#
_cell.length_a   1.000
_cell.length_b   1.000
_cell.length_c   1.000
_cell.angle_alpha   90.00
_cell.angle_beta   90.00
_cell.angle_gamma   90.00
#
_symmetry.space_group_name_H-M   'P 1'
#
loop_
_entity.id
_entity.type
_entity.pdbx_description
1 polymer ?
#
loop_
_entity_poly.entity_id
_entity_poly.type
_entity_poly.pdbx_seq_one_letter_code
_entity_poly.pdbx_strand_id
1 'polypeptide(L)'
;MTFKFALAASAACLALSACNSSNGSSGALTSAEAQNIDATYSDYQARIDDGSLTTTTPTGQASMSGYMGVSGVNPEDPTTTVLGELAMDVDFDAGTLTGKGSSFGIYSGDVLTKETDVTGSLDVAGTVSGSDMAATATGTMSDGSSPGADFALDMNGSFYDDAGTLTAVGDVSGTMTDAGSEPVNVTGNYYATEN
;
A
#
# COMPACT_ATOMS: atom_id res chain seq x y z
N MET A 1 -31.90 -6.41 -13.75
CA MET A 1 -31.60 -7.83 -13.56
C MET A 1 -30.72 -7.92 -12.33
N THR A 2 -31.16 -8.65 -11.32
CA THR A 2 -30.53 -8.67 -9.99
C THR A 2 -29.70 -9.95 -9.87
N PHE A 3 -28.39 -9.83 -9.82
CA PHE A 3 -27.50 -10.96 -9.56
C PHE A 3 -26.77 -10.76 -8.24
N LYS A 4 -26.81 -11.83 -7.44
CA LYS A 4 -26.58 -11.86 -6.00
C LYS A 4 -25.14 -12.32 -5.74
N PHE A 5 -24.39 -11.54 -4.95
CA PHE A 5 -23.16 -11.98 -4.29
C PHE A 5 -23.47 -13.21 -3.43
N ALA A 6 -22.95 -14.37 -3.83
CA ALA A 6 -23.08 -15.59 -3.07
C ALA A 6 -21.92 -15.66 -2.06
N LEU A 7 -22.18 -15.14 -0.87
CA LEU A 7 -21.28 -15.17 0.29
C LEU A 7 -21.16 -16.62 0.81
N ALA A 8 -20.01 -17.26 0.63
CA ALA A 8 -19.70 -18.54 1.25
C ALA A 8 -18.91 -18.30 2.55
N ALA A 9 -19.64 -18.12 3.66
CA ALA A 9 -19.04 -17.98 4.98
C ALA A 9 -18.45 -19.32 5.45
N SER A 10 -17.12 -19.39 5.56
CA SER A 10 -16.43 -20.50 6.22
C SER A 10 -15.67 -19.94 7.43
N ALA A 11 -16.15 -20.27 8.63
CA ALA A 11 -15.48 -19.97 9.88
C ALA A 11 -14.25 -20.89 10.02
N ALA A 12 -13.07 -20.30 10.20
CA ALA A 12 -11.85 -21.01 10.56
C ALA A 12 -11.29 -20.44 11.87
N CYS A 13 -11.01 -21.34 12.81
CA CYS A 13 -10.55 -21.06 14.16
C CYS A 13 -9.16 -20.40 14.16
N LEU A 14 -9.04 -19.30 14.90
CA LEU A 14 -7.81 -18.56 15.17
C LEU A 14 -6.81 -19.44 15.94
N ALA A 15 -5.71 -19.79 15.30
CA ALA A 15 -4.48 -20.20 15.96
C ALA A 15 -3.35 -19.24 15.54
N LEU A 16 -2.95 -18.39 16.49
CA LEU A 16 -1.77 -17.54 16.41
C LEU A 16 -0.53 -18.37 16.01
N SER A 17 0.11 -17.98 14.91
CA SER A 17 1.53 -18.24 14.70
C SER A 17 2.15 -16.99 14.09
N ALA A 18 2.80 -16.18 14.91
CA ALA A 18 3.79 -15.23 14.43
C ALA A 18 4.92 -16.03 13.77
N CYS A 19 5.18 -15.81 12.48
CA CYS A 19 6.40 -16.25 11.84
C CYS A 19 6.86 -15.17 10.85
N ASN A 20 7.76 -14.33 11.35
CA ASN A 20 8.69 -13.56 10.54
C ASN A 20 9.57 -14.55 9.74
N SER A 21 9.20 -14.83 8.49
CA SER A 21 10.03 -15.59 7.56
C SER A 21 9.77 -15.10 6.14
N SER A 22 10.73 -14.32 5.65
CA SER A 22 10.90 -13.91 4.26
C SER A 22 10.85 -15.11 3.32
N ASN A 23 9.89 -15.13 2.40
CA ASN A 23 9.87 -16.04 1.26
C ASN A 23 8.92 -15.50 0.21
N GLY A 24 9.44 -15.15 -0.97
CA GLY A 24 8.72 -14.51 -2.07
C GLY A 24 7.31 -15.06 -2.28
N SER A 25 6.33 -14.34 -1.76
CA SER A 25 4.93 -14.62 -2.03
C SER A 25 4.64 -14.05 -3.41
N SER A 26 4.40 -14.93 -4.39
CA SER A 26 3.91 -14.50 -5.71
C SER A 26 2.42 -14.14 -5.68
N GLY A 27 1.81 -14.01 -4.49
CA GLY A 27 0.39 -13.78 -4.28
C GLY A 27 0.15 -12.75 -3.20
N ALA A 28 -1.04 -12.15 -3.23
CA ALA A 28 -1.40 -11.09 -2.31
C ALA A 28 -1.43 -11.55 -0.85
N LEU A 29 -1.31 -10.58 0.05
CA LEU A 29 -1.35 -10.77 1.49
C LEU A 29 -2.59 -11.59 1.92
N THR A 30 -2.45 -12.29 3.04
CA THR A 30 -3.59 -12.87 3.75
C THR A 30 -4.36 -11.79 4.52
N SER A 31 -5.60 -12.08 4.91
CA SER A 31 -6.40 -11.17 5.76
C SER A 31 -5.65 -10.76 7.04
N ALA A 32 -4.94 -11.71 7.66
CA ALA A 32 -4.21 -11.45 8.91
C ALA A 32 -3.00 -10.53 8.67
N GLU A 33 -2.28 -10.70 7.57
CA GLU A 33 -1.19 -9.80 7.18
C GLU A 33 -1.71 -8.40 6.86
N ALA A 34 -2.80 -8.29 6.11
CA ALA A 34 -3.43 -7.01 5.81
C ALA A 34 -3.86 -6.26 7.09
N GLN A 35 -4.45 -6.96 8.06
CA GLN A 35 -4.81 -6.38 9.36
C GLN A 35 -3.59 -5.93 10.18
N ASN A 36 -2.50 -6.70 10.15
CA ASN A 36 -1.27 -6.30 10.82
C ASN A 36 -0.67 -5.04 10.17
N ILE A 37 -0.69 -4.95 8.84
CA ILE A 37 -0.20 -3.79 8.09
C ILE A 37 -1.00 -2.53 8.41
N ASP A 38 -2.34 -2.63 8.47
CA ASP A 38 -3.22 -1.53 8.86
C ASP A 38 -2.95 -1.05 10.30
N ALA A 39 -2.74 -1.99 11.23
CA ALA A 39 -2.36 -1.67 12.60
C ALA A 39 -0.97 -1.03 12.68
N THR A 40 0.01 -1.51 11.89
CA THR A 40 1.36 -0.92 11.82
C THR A 40 1.32 0.50 11.27
N TYR A 41 0.54 0.76 10.21
CA TYR A 41 0.37 2.13 9.72
C TYR A 41 -0.23 3.04 10.79
N SER A 42 -1.28 2.57 11.49
CA SER A 42 -1.91 3.32 12.58
C SER A 42 -0.93 3.64 13.72
N ASP A 43 -0.02 2.72 14.06
CA ASP A 43 1.06 2.95 15.03
C ASP A 43 2.03 4.03 14.55
N TYR A 44 2.48 3.96 13.29
CA TYR A 44 3.34 5.00 12.71
C TYR A 44 2.67 6.36 12.75
N GLN A 45 1.40 6.46 12.34
CA GLN A 45 0.68 7.72 12.37
C GLN A 45 0.55 8.27 13.79
N ALA A 46 0.21 7.42 14.77
CA ALA A 46 0.10 7.83 16.17
C ALA A 46 1.44 8.38 16.71
N ARG A 47 2.55 7.72 16.37
CA ARG A 47 3.89 8.14 16.77
C ARG A 47 4.38 9.41 16.06
N ILE A 48 3.93 9.64 14.82
CA ILE A 48 4.17 10.89 14.09
C ILE A 48 3.39 12.03 14.76
N ASP A 49 2.12 11.80 15.06
CA ASP A 49 1.22 12.79 15.65
C ASP A 49 1.63 13.18 17.08
N ASP A 50 2.12 12.22 17.87
CA ASP A 50 2.64 12.47 19.23
C ASP A 50 4.09 12.97 19.26
N GLY A 51 4.78 12.94 18.12
CA GLY A 51 6.16 13.40 17.95
C GLY A 51 7.24 12.44 18.44
N SER A 52 6.89 11.20 18.78
CA SER A 52 7.87 10.15 19.15
C SER A 52 8.60 9.55 17.94
N LEU A 53 8.03 9.67 16.74
CA LEU A 53 8.70 9.35 15.48
C LEU A 53 9.08 10.65 14.76
N THR A 54 10.37 10.97 14.74
CA THR A 54 10.88 12.23 14.21
C THR A 54 11.44 12.08 12.81
N THR A 55 11.23 13.10 11.98
CA THR A 55 11.79 13.11 10.62
C THR A 55 13.32 13.14 10.66
N THR A 56 13.93 12.55 9.63
CA THR A 56 15.37 12.54 9.43
C THR A 56 15.70 12.99 8.01
N THR A 57 16.94 13.43 7.79
CA THR A 57 17.45 13.79 6.45
C THR A 57 18.59 12.83 6.11
N PRO A 58 18.29 11.71 5.46
CA PRO A 58 19.30 10.74 5.07
C PRO A 58 20.19 11.28 3.96
N THR A 59 21.31 10.61 3.73
CA THR A 59 22.22 10.86 2.60
C THR A 59 22.62 9.52 1.98
N GLY A 60 23.12 9.54 0.74
CA GLY A 60 23.50 8.32 0.03
C GLY A 60 22.30 7.63 -0.63
N GLN A 61 22.35 6.29 -0.67
CA GLN A 61 21.34 5.46 -1.31
C GLN A 61 20.78 4.45 -0.32
N ALA A 62 19.48 4.16 -0.41
CA ALA A 62 18.81 3.15 0.40
C ALA A 62 17.82 2.34 -0.46
N SER A 63 17.77 1.04 -0.23
CA SER A 63 16.70 0.17 -0.75
C SER A 63 15.73 -0.12 0.38
N MET A 64 14.45 0.13 0.13
CA MET A 64 13.37 0.05 1.12
C MET A 64 12.29 -0.92 0.68
N SER A 65 11.62 -1.54 1.63
CA SER A 65 10.49 -2.44 1.38
C SER A 65 9.40 -2.27 2.43
N GLY A 66 8.16 -2.43 2.01
CA GLY A 66 6.99 -2.29 2.87
C GLY A 66 5.71 -2.49 2.09
N TYR A 67 4.71 -1.65 2.34
CA TYR A 67 3.36 -1.86 1.84
C TYR A 67 2.70 -0.54 1.47
N MET A 68 1.80 -0.61 0.49
CA MET A 68 0.94 0.51 0.10
C MET A 68 -0.51 0.04 -0.05
N GLY A 69 -1.45 0.88 0.34
CA GLY A 69 -2.87 0.61 0.22
C GLY A 69 -3.66 1.80 -0.29
N VAL A 70 -4.75 1.52 -1.01
CA VAL A 70 -5.73 2.52 -1.47
C VAL A 70 -7.14 2.03 -1.21
N SER A 71 -7.94 2.88 -0.57
CA SER A 71 -9.35 2.67 -0.27
C SER A 71 -10.23 3.53 -1.18
N GLY A 72 -11.54 3.26 -1.16
CA GLY A 72 -12.49 3.96 -2.04
C GLY A 72 -12.47 3.46 -3.48
N VAL A 73 -11.86 2.30 -3.72
CA VAL A 73 -11.81 1.65 -5.04
C VAL A 73 -13.18 1.11 -5.47
N ASN A 74 -14.11 0.90 -4.54
CA ASN A 74 -15.47 0.50 -4.83
C ASN A 74 -16.44 1.58 -4.34
N PRO A 75 -17.14 2.30 -5.24
CA PRO A 75 -18.09 3.33 -4.83
C PRO A 75 -19.33 2.77 -4.13
N GLU A 76 -19.63 1.48 -4.27
CA GLU A 76 -20.75 0.82 -3.57
C GLU A 76 -20.37 0.33 -2.17
N ASP A 77 -19.07 0.14 -1.90
CA ASP A 77 -18.54 -0.28 -0.61
C ASP A 77 -17.24 0.49 -0.28
N PRO A 78 -17.34 1.58 0.50
CA PRO A 78 -16.20 2.43 0.83
C PRO A 78 -15.16 1.74 1.72
N THR A 79 -15.47 0.58 2.29
CA THR A 79 -14.52 -0.21 3.09
C THR A 79 -13.57 -1.04 2.23
N THR A 80 -13.85 -1.13 0.92
CA THR A 80 -13.00 -1.87 -0.01
C THR A 80 -11.65 -1.18 -0.16
N THR A 81 -10.59 -1.93 0.10
CA THR A 81 -9.20 -1.48 0.06
C THR A 81 -8.38 -2.43 -0.80
N VAL A 82 -7.56 -1.87 -1.68
CA VAL A 82 -6.50 -2.60 -2.38
C VAL A 82 -5.21 -2.42 -1.60
N LEU A 83 -4.56 -3.50 -1.20
CA LEU A 83 -3.31 -3.47 -0.43
C LEU A 83 -2.27 -4.38 -1.10
N GLY A 84 -1.04 -3.92 -1.20
CA GLY A 84 0.07 -4.67 -1.78
C GLY A 84 1.43 -4.29 -1.22
N GLU A 85 2.44 -4.98 -1.70
CA GLU A 85 3.84 -4.75 -1.37
C GLU A 85 4.37 -3.53 -2.12
N LEU A 86 5.28 -2.80 -1.48
CA LEU A 86 5.98 -1.65 -2.03
C LEU A 86 7.48 -1.87 -1.88
N ALA A 87 8.21 -1.82 -2.99
CA ALA A 87 9.66 -1.77 -3.01
C ALA A 87 10.11 -0.43 -3.58
N MET A 88 11.08 0.23 -2.94
CA MET A 88 11.62 1.51 -3.38
C MET A 88 13.14 1.53 -3.31
N ASP A 89 13.76 2.18 -4.27
CA ASP A 89 15.16 2.55 -4.28
C ASP A 89 15.23 4.08 -4.26
N VAL A 90 15.91 4.61 -3.25
CA VAL A 90 16.02 6.04 -2.99
C VAL A 90 17.47 6.46 -3.12
N ASP A 91 17.73 7.52 -3.88
CA ASP A 91 19.01 8.20 -3.96
C ASP A 91 18.85 9.61 -3.42
N PHE A 92 19.22 9.80 -2.15
CA PHE A 92 19.13 11.07 -1.44
C PHE A 92 20.11 12.11 -1.98
N ASP A 93 21.25 11.65 -2.51
CA ASP A 93 22.27 12.54 -3.08
C ASP A 93 21.83 13.07 -4.46
N ALA A 94 21.18 12.23 -5.26
CA ALA A 94 20.60 12.61 -6.54
C ALA A 94 19.21 13.27 -6.42
N GLY A 95 18.55 13.14 -5.27
CA GLY A 95 17.20 13.65 -5.05
C GLY A 95 16.11 12.87 -5.78
N THR A 96 16.34 11.58 -6.06
CA THR A 96 15.45 10.75 -6.89
C THR A 96 14.95 9.51 -6.15
N LEU A 97 13.75 9.07 -6.53
CA LEU A 97 13.14 7.84 -6.05
C LEU A 97 12.57 7.05 -7.22
N THR A 98 12.81 5.74 -7.21
CA THR A 98 12.15 4.77 -8.09
C THR A 98 11.61 3.61 -7.28
N GLY A 99 10.59 2.92 -7.76
CA GLY A 99 10.05 1.78 -7.04
C GLY A 99 8.98 1.04 -7.80
N LYS A 100 8.39 0.06 -7.12
CA LYS A 100 7.33 -0.78 -7.66
C LYS A 100 6.38 -1.22 -6.56
N GLY A 101 5.09 -0.97 -6.78
CA GLY A 101 4.01 -1.62 -6.06
C GLY A 101 3.62 -2.93 -6.76
N SER A 102 3.46 -4.01 -6.00
CA SER A 102 3.10 -5.33 -6.52
C SER A 102 2.35 -6.19 -5.51
N SER A 103 2.00 -7.43 -5.90
CA SER A 103 1.38 -8.43 -5.00
C SER A 103 0.08 -7.90 -4.36
N PHE A 104 -0.72 -7.20 -5.14
CA PHE A 104 -1.94 -6.55 -4.66
C PHE A 104 -3.06 -7.56 -4.42
N GLY A 105 -3.89 -7.29 -3.42
CA GLY A 105 -5.16 -7.97 -3.16
C GLY A 105 -6.27 -6.99 -2.82
N ILE A 106 -7.51 -7.41 -2.98
CA ILE A 106 -8.70 -6.66 -2.55
C ILE A 106 -9.13 -7.19 -1.18
N TYR A 107 -9.38 -6.28 -0.25
CA TYR A 107 -9.85 -6.56 1.09
C TYR A 107 -11.09 -5.72 1.40
N SER A 108 -12.05 -6.28 2.13
CA SER A 108 -13.30 -5.59 2.48
C SER A 108 -13.63 -5.73 3.98
N GLY A 109 -14.48 -4.82 4.45
CA GLY A 109 -15.04 -4.80 5.81
C GLY A 109 -14.18 -4.09 6.85
N ASP A 110 -14.78 -3.86 8.03
CA ASP A 110 -14.10 -3.24 9.19
C ASP A 110 -12.87 -4.05 9.64
N VAL A 111 -12.95 -5.36 9.47
CA VAL A 111 -11.83 -6.28 9.63
C VAL A 111 -11.44 -6.76 8.24
N LEU A 112 -10.31 -6.26 7.74
CA LEU A 112 -9.83 -6.52 6.39
C LEU A 112 -9.84 -8.03 6.10
N THR A 113 -10.79 -8.44 5.26
CA THR A 113 -10.97 -9.81 4.80
C THR A 113 -10.61 -9.87 3.34
N LYS A 114 -9.67 -10.75 2.97
CA LYS A 114 -9.25 -10.95 1.58
C LYS A 114 -10.41 -11.46 0.75
N GLU A 115 -10.74 -10.72 -0.31
CA GLU A 115 -11.76 -11.08 -1.30
C GLU A 115 -11.12 -11.79 -2.48
N THR A 116 -10.07 -11.19 -3.06
CA THR A 116 -9.41 -11.72 -4.26
C THR A 116 -7.98 -11.20 -4.41
N ASP A 117 -7.18 -11.94 -5.19
CA ASP A 117 -5.88 -11.48 -5.68
C ASP A 117 -6.09 -10.48 -6.84
N VAL A 118 -5.14 -9.55 -6.97
CA VAL A 118 -5.08 -8.57 -8.05
C VAL A 118 -3.78 -8.77 -8.82
N THR A 119 -3.91 -8.82 -10.14
CA THR A 119 -2.80 -8.87 -11.08
C THR A 119 -2.44 -7.46 -11.54
N GLY A 120 -1.20 -7.27 -11.99
CA GLY A 120 -0.68 -5.96 -12.39
C GLY A 120 0.33 -5.41 -11.39
N SER A 121 0.76 -4.18 -11.62
CA SER A 121 1.73 -3.49 -10.77
C SER A 121 1.64 -1.99 -10.97
N LEU A 122 2.16 -1.24 -10.00
CA LEU A 122 2.31 0.20 -10.09
C LEU A 122 3.80 0.53 -10.15
N ASP A 123 4.22 1.23 -11.20
CA ASP A 123 5.57 1.78 -11.27
C ASP A 123 5.61 3.09 -10.48
N VAL A 124 6.57 3.20 -9.56
CA VAL A 124 6.73 4.35 -8.67
C VAL A 124 7.92 5.17 -9.12
N ALA A 125 7.74 6.48 -9.26
CA ALA A 125 8.81 7.42 -9.58
C ALA A 125 8.57 8.77 -8.90
N GLY A 126 9.63 9.36 -8.36
CA GLY A 126 9.51 10.60 -7.61
C GLY A 126 10.85 11.28 -7.30
N THR A 127 10.76 12.24 -6.41
CA THR A 127 11.86 13.07 -5.93
C THR A 127 11.90 13.09 -4.42
N VAL A 128 13.11 13.24 -3.88
CA VAL A 128 13.34 13.42 -2.45
C VAL A 128 14.08 14.72 -2.20
N SER A 129 13.72 15.42 -1.13
CA SER A 129 14.35 16.68 -0.75
C SER A 129 14.33 16.83 0.77
N GLY A 130 15.51 16.76 1.41
CA GLY A 130 15.60 16.80 2.86
C GLY A 130 14.97 15.55 3.48
N SER A 131 13.98 15.75 4.35
CA SER A 131 13.16 14.66 4.90
C SER A 131 11.96 14.29 4.04
N ASP A 132 11.66 15.04 2.98
CA ASP A 132 10.39 14.94 2.28
C ASP A 132 10.49 14.10 1.00
N MET A 133 9.42 13.40 0.69
CA MET A 133 9.23 12.58 -0.50
C MET A 133 7.96 13.02 -1.23
N ALA A 134 8.09 13.18 -2.55
CA ALA A 134 6.95 13.30 -3.45
C ALA A 134 7.16 12.38 -4.65
N ALA A 135 6.21 11.48 -4.91
CA ALA A 135 6.27 10.50 -5.98
C ALA A 135 4.90 10.29 -6.62
N THR A 136 4.91 9.57 -7.74
CA THR A 136 3.71 9.08 -8.40
C THR A 136 3.80 7.56 -8.52
N ALA A 137 2.68 6.87 -8.35
CA ALA A 137 2.53 5.46 -8.61
C ALA A 137 1.47 5.27 -9.71
N THR A 138 1.88 4.70 -10.84
CA THR A 138 1.01 4.55 -12.01
C THR A 138 1.05 3.14 -12.56
N GLY A 139 -0.08 2.64 -13.03
CA GLY A 139 -0.14 1.32 -13.64
C GLY A 139 -1.57 0.81 -13.75
N THR A 140 -1.69 -0.40 -14.29
CA THR A 140 -2.98 -1.07 -14.46
C THR A 140 -3.05 -2.27 -13.54
N MET A 141 -4.17 -2.42 -12.84
CA MET A 141 -4.45 -3.55 -11.96
C MET A 141 -5.76 -4.23 -12.36
N SER A 142 -5.85 -5.55 -12.19
CA SER A 142 -7.04 -6.33 -12.53
C SER A 142 -7.27 -7.47 -11.54
N ASP A 143 -8.49 -7.58 -11.04
CA ASP A 143 -9.02 -8.69 -10.24
C ASP A 143 -9.39 -9.94 -11.08
N GLY A 144 -9.06 -9.93 -12.38
CA GLY A 144 -9.48 -10.95 -13.35
C GLY A 144 -10.78 -10.61 -14.08
N SER A 145 -11.47 -9.54 -13.69
CA SER A 145 -12.59 -8.96 -14.43
C SER A 145 -12.05 -7.99 -15.49
N SER A 146 -12.48 -8.17 -16.74
CA SER A 146 -11.97 -7.37 -17.86
C SER A 146 -12.54 -5.94 -17.88
N PRO A 147 -11.76 -4.95 -18.35
CA PRO A 147 -10.35 -5.03 -18.76
C PRO A 147 -9.33 -4.51 -17.71
N GLY A 148 -9.71 -4.45 -16.43
CA GLY A 148 -8.88 -3.87 -15.36
C GLY A 148 -9.07 -2.35 -15.19
N ALA A 149 -8.39 -1.80 -14.19
CA ALA A 149 -8.48 -0.42 -13.76
C ALA A 149 -7.10 0.24 -13.82
N ASP A 150 -7.05 1.44 -14.40
CA ASP A 150 -5.84 2.27 -14.43
C ASP A 150 -5.77 3.12 -13.16
N PHE A 151 -4.61 3.12 -12.52
CA PHE A 151 -4.32 3.91 -11.32
C PHE A 151 -3.33 5.01 -11.66
N ALA A 152 -3.65 6.22 -11.22
CA ALA A 152 -2.77 7.37 -11.23
C ALA A 152 -2.78 8.00 -9.84
N LEU A 153 -1.75 7.68 -9.05
CA LEU A 153 -1.66 8.02 -7.64
C LEU A 153 -0.48 8.95 -7.39
N ASP A 154 -0.70 9.96 -6.58
CA ASP A 154 0.32 10.78 -5.93
C ASP A 154 0.64 10.18 -4.56
N MET A 155 1.93 10.07 -4.26
CA MET A 155 2.46 9.60 -2.98
C MET A 155 3.25 10.75 -2.35
N ASN A 156 2.85 11.19 -1.16
CA ASN A 156 3.54 12.23 -0.42
C ASN A 156 3.87 11.70 0.97
N GLY A 157 5.07 11.97 1.47
CA GLY A 157 5.44 11.53 2.80
C GLY A 157 6.78 12.07 3.25
N SER A 158 7.28 11.50 4.35
CA SER A 158 8.57 11.88 4.91
C SER A 158 9.36 10.65 5.35
N PHE A 159 10.66 10.84 5.51
CA PHE A 159 11.59 9.87 6.07
C PHE A 159 11.76 10.11 7.57
N TYR A 160 11.74 9.03 8.34
CA TYR A 160 11.82 8.99 9.79
C TYR A 160 12.91 8.02 10.25
N ASP A 161 13.48 8.30 11.41
CA ASP A 161 14.35 7.35 12.12
C ASP A 161 13.53 6.56 13.13
N ASP A 162 13.24 5.29 12.81
CA ASP A 162 12.58 4.36 13.72
C ASP A 162 13.62 3.48 14.41
N ALA A 163 14.09 3.94 15.57
CA ALA A 163 15.05 3.22 16.40
C ALA A 163 16.32 2.77 15.65
N GLY A 164 16.84 3.61 14.74
CA GLY A 164 18.01 3.34 13.91
C GLY A 164 17.68 2.73 12.55
N THR A 165 16.40 2.53 12.23
CA THR A 165 15.94 2.02 10.93
C THR A 165 15.27 3.15 10.16
N LEU A 166 15.79 3.46 8.97
CA LEU A 166 15.20 4.45 8.10
C LEU A 166 13.83 3.97 7.61
N THR A 167 12.79 4.76 7.86
CA THR A 167 11.40 4.43 7.52
C THR A 167 10.75 5.58 6.76
N ALA A 168 10.17 5.30 5.60
CA ALA A 168 9.33 6.23 4.86
C ALA A 168 7.87 5.97 5.23
N VAL A 169 7.11 7.01 5.58
CA VAL A 169 5.68 6.94 5.88
C VAL A 169 4.98 8.08 5.17
N GLY A 170 3.82 7.82 4.59
CA GLY A 170 3.04 8.87 3.95
C GLY A 170 1.68 8.45 3.42
N ASP A 171 1.04 9.43 2.78
CA ASP A 171 -0.28 9.32 2.20
C ASP A 171 -0.19 9.02 0.69
N VAL A 172 -1.21 8.32 0.20
CA VAL A 172 -1.48 8.06 -1.21
C VAL A 172 -2.81 8.69 -1.56
N SER A 173 -2.88 9.41 -2.66
CA SER A 173 -4.14 9.97 -3.16
C SER A 173 -4.13 10.02 -4.67
N GLY A 174 -5.28 9.95 -5.33
CA GLY A 174 -5.32 10.08 -6.77
C GLY A 174 -6.59 9.50 -7.35
N THR A 175 -6.46 8.87 -8.51
CA THR A 175 -7.61 8.35 -9.25
C THR A 175 -7.42 6.90 -9.67
N MET A 176 -8.53 6.19 -9.69
CA MET A 176 -8.70 4.89 -10.34
C MET A 176 -9.71 5.05 -11.48
N THR A 177 -9.41 4.52 -12.65
CA THR A 177 -10.29 4.57 -13.82
C THR A 177 -10.50 3.18 -14.38
N ASP A 178 -11.69 2.62 -14.19
CA ASP A 178 -12.11 1.42 -14.90
C ASP A 178 -12.37 1.76 -16.37
N ALA A 179 -12.09 0.82 -17.28
CA ALA A 179 -12.29 1.08 -18.70
C ALA A 179 -13.75 1.37 -19.04
N GLY A 180 -13.98 2.55 -19.62
CA GLY A 180 -15.31 3.02 -20.00
C GLY A 180 -16.11 3.62 -18.84
N SER A 181 -15.49 3.80 -17.67
CA SER A 181 -16.05 4.50 -16.52
C SER A 181 -15.37 5.85 -16.31
N GLU A 182 -16.02 6.73 -15.55
CA GLU A 182 -15.39 7.97 -15.10
C GLU A 182 -14.37 7.69 -13.98
N PRO A 183 -13.31 8.48 -13.85
CA PRO A 183 -12.34 8.34 -12.76
C PRO A 183 -13.01 8.49 -11.39
N VAL A 184 -12.65 7.61 -10.46
CA VAL A 184 -13.03 7.72 -9.05
C VAL A 184 -11.83 8.14 -8.22
N ASN A 185 -12.05 9.01 -7.25
CA ASN A 185 -11.01 9.43 -6.32
C ASN A 185 -10.73 8.31 -5.31
N VAL A 186 -9.46 8.02 -5.12
CA VAL A 186 -9.00 7.03 -4.14
C VAL A 186 -7.99 7.69 -3.21
N THR A 187 -7.95 7.20 -1.99
CA THR A 187 -7.02 7.65 -0.94
C THR A 187 -6.53 6.45 -0.16
N GLY A 188 -5.33 6.53 0.37
CA GLY A 188 -4.79 5.52 1.25
C GLY A 188 -3.41 5.94 1.69
N ASN A 189 -2.57 4.97 2.02
CA ASN A 189 -1.35 5.22 2.75
C ASN A 189 -0.25 4.23 2.35
N TYR A 190 0.99 4.53 2.72
CA TYR A 190 2.11 3.63 2.57
C TYR A 190 3.10 3.74 3.72
N TYR A 191 3.87 2.67 3.92
CA TYR A 191 5.13 2.75 4.64
C TYR A 191 6.15 1.81 4.02
N ALA A 192 7.43 2.12 4.16
CA ALA A 192 8.53 1.25 3.79
C ALA A 192 9.73 1.45 4.71
N THR A 193 10.44 0.38 5.03
CA THR A 193 11.63 0.39 5.89
C THR A 193 12.86 0.00 5.08
N GLU A 194 14.00 0.59 5.39
CA GLU A 194 15.30 0.21 4.80
C GLU A 194 15.63 -1.27 5.08
N ASN A 195 16.22 -1.93 4.07
CA ASN A 195 16.60 -3.36 4.07
C ASN A 195 18.03 -3.62 4.56
#